data_AF-A0A924YYV2-F1
#
_entry.id   AF-A0A924YYV2-F1
#
_cell.length_a   1.000
_cell.length_b   1.000
_cell.length_c   1.000
_cell.angle_alpha   90.00
_cell.angle_beta   90.00
_cell.angle_gamma   90.00
#
_symmetry.space_group_name_H-M   'P 1'
#
loop_
_entity.id
_entity.type
_entity.pdbx_description
1 polymer ?
#
loop_
_entity_poly.entity_id
_entity_poly.type
_entity_poly.pdbx_seq_one_letter_code
_entity_poly.pdbx_strand_id
1 'polypeptide(L)'
;MAEAELKLNVPVETTDSVLVVKVDPAAPLSNGVHRFQLVVVDDSGNESDPAIVEVIVRDTQRPTAVIDAPPNTETGQSFKLSGERSSDVAPGKVVKYIWTMVPIIERPPIRPVPPFNPPTIPVPIRPPIQ
;
A
#
# COMPACT_ATOMS: atom_id res chain seq x y z
N MET A 1 -9.42 26.14 9.07
CA MET A 1 -8.29 25.20 8.94
C MET A 1 -7.63 25.48 7.61
N ALA A 2 -6.35 25.81 7.64
CA ALA A 2 -5.58 26.22 6.48
C ALA A 2 -4.98 25.00 5.77
N GLU A 3 -4.67 25.15 4.48
CA GLU A 3 -3.95 24.15 3.71
C GLU A 3 -2.80 24.84 2.97
N ALA A 4 -1.58 24.33 3.10
CA ALA A 4 -0.43 24.87 2.39
C ALA A 4 0.60 23.79 2.06
N GLU A 5 1.30 23.98 0.96
CA GLU A 5 2.51 23.22 0.66
C GLU A 5 3.68 23.90 1.39
N LEU A 6 4.23 23.24 2.40
CA LEU A 6 5.36 23.77 3.16
C LEU A 6 6.65 23.58 2.37
N LYS A 7 7.37 24.69 2.16
CA LYS A 7 8.69 24.70 1.52
C LYS A 7 9.77 24.98 2.56
N LEU A 8 10.94 24.39 2.36
CA LEU A 8 12.05 24.53 3.30
C LEU A 8 12.40 26.01 3.52
N ASN A 9 12.41 26.44 4.77
CA ASN A 9 12.71 27.81 5.20
C ASN A 9 11.78 28.90 4.62
N VAL A 10 10.58 28.54 4.15
CA VAL A 10 9.55 29.50 3.71
C VAL A 10 8.41 29.48 4.72
N PRO A 11 8.20 30.56 5.50
CA PRO A 11 7.10 30.61 6.46
C PRO A 11 5.75 30.67 5.74
N VAL A 12 4.74 30.07 6.36
CA VAL A 12 3.34 30.20 5.97
C VAL A 12 2.61 30.88 7.13
N GLU A 13 2.15 32.10 6.90
CA GLU A 13 1.36 32.86 7.86
C GLU A 13 -0.12 32.54 7.69
N THR A 14 -0.79 32.25 8.80
CA THR A 14 -2.24 32.03 8.83
C THR A 14 -2.78 32.32 10.22
N THR A 15 -4.04 32.72 10.30
CA THR A 15 -4.79 32.85 11.56
C THR A 15 -5.45 31.53 11.98
N ASP A 16 -5.39 30.49 11.15
CA ASP A 16 -5.89 29.17 11.49
C ASP A 16 -4.96 28.44 12.47
N SER A 17 -5.52 27.84 13.51
CA SER A 17 -4.76 27.02 14.47
C SER A 17 -4.42 25.61 13.95
N VAL A 18 -4.92 25.24 12.77
CA VAL A 18 -4.72 23.93 12.14
C VAL A 18 -4.23 24.15 10.72
N LEU A 19 -3.07 23.56 10.39
CA LEU A 19 -2.49 23.56 9.05
C LEU A 19 -2.45 22.13 8.50
N VAL A 20 -3.06 21.92 7.35
CA VAL A 20 -2.89 20.71 6.53
C VAL A 20 -1.70 20.92 5.59
N VAL A 21 -0.65 20.12 5.79
CA VAL A 21 0.51 20.11 4.89
C VAL A 21 0.14 19.37 3.61
N LYS A 22 0.00 20.09 2.51
CA LYS A 22 -0.20 19.51 1.19
C LYS A 22 1.12 18.96 0.66
N VAL A 23 1.09 17.71 0.21
CA VAL A 23 2.22 17.04 -0.44
C VAL A 23 1.88 16.91 -1.92
N ASP A 24 2.74 17.42 -2.80
CA ASP A 24 2.60 17.21 -4.24
C ASP A 24 2.92 15.74 -4.58
N PRO A 25 2.00 14.97 -5.19
CA PRO A 25 2.29 13.61 -5.63
C PRO A 25 3.42 13.53 -6.66
N ALA A 26 3.67 14.60 -7.44
CA ALA A 26 4.77 14.66 -8.40
C ALA A 26 6.13 14.98 -7.72
N ALA A 27 6.10 15.53 -6.51
CA ALA A 27 7.27 15.88 -5.70
C ALA A 27 7.03 15.51 -4.23
N PRO A 28 6.91 14.21 -3.91
CA PRO A 28 6.59 13.78 -2.55
C PRO A 28 7.73 14.13 -1.59
N LEU A 29 7.40 14.27 -0.30
CA LEU A 29 8.42 14.35 0.75
C LEU A 29 9.30 13.10 0.70
N SER A 30 10.61 13.29 0.76
CA SER A 30 11.55 12.18 0.80
C SER A 30 11.38 11.37 2.08
N ASN A 31 11.70 10.07 2.02
CA ASN A 31 11.77 9.24 3.22
C ASN A 31 12.80 9.82 4.19
N GLY A 32 12.45 9.90 5.47
CA GLY A 32 13.31 10.47 6.50
C GLY A 32 12.57 11.35 7.48
N VAL A 33 13.34 12.05 8.31
CA VAL A 33 12.83 12.97 9.33
C VAL A 33 12.65 14.36 8.71
N HIS A 34 11.47 14.93 8.89
CA HIS A 34 11.13 16.30 8.53
C HIS A 34 10.79 17.09 9.78
N ARG A 35 11.42 18.26 9.95
CA ARG A 35 11.27 19.10 11.14
C ARG A 35 10.37 20.30 10.80
N PHE A 36 9.36 20.52 11.64
CA PHE A 36 8.42 21.62 11.50
C PHE A 36 8.54 22.55 12.70
N GLN A 37 8.37 23.84 12.46
CA GLN A 37 8.43 24.89 13.46
C GLN A 37 7.13 25.70 13.45
N LEU A 38 6.65 26.07 14.64
CA LEU A 38 5.54 26.99 14.85
C LEU A 38 5.99 28.14 15.74
N VAL A 39 5.66 29.36 15.34
CA VAL A 39 5.72 30.57 16.16
C VAL A 39 4.32 31.18 16.11
N VAL A 40 3.79 31.59 17.26
CA VAL A 40 2.49 32.28 17.34
C VAL A 40 2.71 33.73 17.74
N VAL A 41 1.87 34.62 17.23
CA VAL A 41 1.90 36.06 17.51
C VAL A 41 0.59 36.45 18.18
N ASP A 42 0.65 37.17 19.30
CA ASP A 42 -0.54 37.69 19.98
C ASP A 42 -1.08 38.98 19.33
N ASP A 43 -2.20 39.49 19.83
CA ASP A 43 -2.85 40.70 19.32
C ASP A 43 -2.07 42.00 19.60
N SER A 44 -1.08 41.93 20.49
CA SER A 44 -0.14 43.00 20.81
C SER A 44 1.16 42.91 20.00
N GLY A 45 1.31 41.87 19.16
CA GLY A 45 2.49 41.64 18.33
C GLY A 45 3.64 40.89 19.01
N ASN A 46 3.43 40.29 20.18
CA ASN A 46 4.46 39.48 20.84
C ASN A 46 4.54 38.09 20.20
N GLU A 47 5.76 37.66 19.86
CA GLU A 47 6.03 36.33 19.33
C GLU A 47 6.36 35.34 20.45
N SER A 48 5.93 34.09 20.30
CA SER A 48 6.35 33.00 21.18
C SER A 48 7.77 32.52 20.88
N ASP A 49 8.37 31.78 21.82
CA ASP A 49 9.48 30.90 21.49
C ASP A 49 9.05 29.88 20.41
N PRO A 50 9.96 29.43 19.52
CA PRO A 50 9.61 28.44 18.51
C PRO A 50 9.30 27.07 19.10
N ALA A 51 8.12 26.53 18.80
CA ALA A 51 7.77 25.14 19.06
C ALA A 51 8.15 24.26 17.87
N ILE A 52 8.67 23.05 18.14
CA ILE A 52 9.28 22.20 17.11
C ILE A 52 8.79 20.77 17.23
N VAL A 53 8.48 20.16 16.08
CA VAL A 53 8.11 18.74 15.98
C VAL A 53 8.86 18.07 14.82
N GLU A 54 9.10 16.77 14.95
CA GLU A 54 9.68 15.93 13.90
C GLU A 54 8.64 14.91 13.42
N VAL A 55 8.48 14.80 12.10
CA VAL A 55 7.62 13.80 11.45
C VAL A 55 8.49 12.89 10.59
N ILE A 56 8.28 11.59 10.69
CA ILE A 56 9.04 10.60 9.92
C ILE A 56 8.19 10.12 8.74
N VAL A 57 8.64 10.44 7.53
CA VAL A 57 8.06 9.92 6.30
C VAL A 57 8.73 8.59 5.96
N ARG A 58 7.94 7.54 5.72
CA ARG A 58 8.42 6.19 5.42
C ARG A 58 7.67 5.62 4.23
N ASP A 59 8.41 4.93 3.38
CA ASP A 59 7.80 4.05 2.39
C ASP A 59 7.35 2.75 3.06
N THR A 60 6.07 2.44 2.93
CA THR A 60 5.43 1.24 3.48
C THR A 60 4.91 0.31 2.39
N GLN A 61 5.09 0.66 1.12
CA GLN A 61 4.60 -0.14 0.00
C GLN A 61 5.57 -1.30 -0.23
N ARG A 62 5.01 -2.46 -0.63
CA ARG A 62 5.79 -3.65 -0.92
C ARG A 62 6.08 -3.69 -2.41
N PRO A 63 7.28 -4.09 -2.84
CA PRO A 63 7.53 -4.35 -4.24
C PRO A 63 6.69 -5.52 -4.74
N THR A 64 6.32 -5.46 -6.01
CA THR A 64 5.68 -6.55 -6.75
C THR A 64 6.74 -7.40 -7.44
N ALA A 65 6.83 -8.68 -7.08
CA ALA A 65 7.71 -9.64 -7.72
C ALA A 65 7.04 -10.24 -8.97
N VAL A 66 7.76 -10.24 -10.10
CA VAL A 66 7.36 -10.88 -11.35
C VAL A 66 8.51 -11.79 -11.78
N ILE A 67 8.19 -13.05 -12.08
CA ILE A 67 9.15 -14.06 -12.53
C ILE A 67 8.79 -14.55 -13.93
N ASP A 68 9.79 -14.57 -14.81
CA ASP A 68 9.72 -15.15 -16.14
C ASP A 68 10.65 -16.36 -16.23
N ALA A 69 10.17 -17.41 -16.90
CA ALA A 69 10.89 -18.67 -17.10
C ALA A 69 10.52 -19.28 -18.45
N PRO A 70 11.41 -20.05 -19.10
CA PRO A 70 11.02 -20.87 -20.23
C PRO A 70 10.05 -21.96 -19.78
N PRO A 71 9.07 -22.34 -20.62
CA PRO A 71 8.07 -23.35 -20.25
C PRO A 71 8.67 -24.75 -20.11
N ASN A 72 9.76 -25.02 -20.85
CA ASN A 72 10.46 -26.30 -20.87
C ASN A 72 11.98 -26.06 -20.98
N THR A 73 12.77 -27.03 -20.53
CA THR A 73 14.21 -27.14 -20.80
C THR A 73 14.56 -28.59 -21.07
N GLU A 74 15.62 -28.86 -21.81
CA GLU A 74 16.09 -30.21 -22.07
C GLU A 74 16.93 -30.74 -20.89
N THR A 75 16.98 -32.07 -20.74
CA THR A 75 17.78 -32.71 -19.70
C THR A 75 19.25 -32.31 -19.80
N GLY A 76 19.81 -31.85 -18.68
CA GLY A 76 21.20 -31.42 -18.60
C GLY A 76 21.47 -30.02 -19.15
N GLN A 77 20.47 -29.33 -19.71
CA GLN A 77 20.62 -27.95 -20.18
C GLN A 77 20.35 -26.93 -19.10
N SER A 78 21.14 -25.85 -19.12
CA SER A 78 20.90 -24.66 -18.31
C SER A 78 19.76 -23.82 -18.89
N PHE A 79 19.02 -23.12 -18.03
CA PHE A 79 17.98 -22.19 -18.43
C PHE A 79 18.02 -20.90 -17.60
N LYS A 80 17.43 -19.82 -18.13
CA LYS A 80 17.36 -18.51 -17.47
C LYS A 80 16.03 -18.35 -16.74
N LEU A 81 16.09 -17.87 -15.49
CA LEU A 81 14.97 -17.22 -14.81
C LEU A 81 15.22 -15.71 -14.84
N SER A 82 14.17 -14.91 -15.03
CA SER A 82 14.27 -13.45 -15.00
C SER A 82 13.30 -12.86 -13.98
N GLY A 83 13.80 -11.90 -13.19
CA GLY A 83 13.00 -11.08 -12.28
C GLY A 83 12.84 -9.64 -12.77
N GLU A 84 13.32 -9.33 -13.98
CA GLU A 84 13.51 -7.96 -14.51
C GLU A 84 12.21 -7.16 -14.61
N ARG A 85 11.05 -7.82 -14.65
CA ARG A 85 9.73 -7.18 -14.64
C ARG A 85 9.18 -6.87 -13.25
N SER A 86 9.92 -7.19 -12.19
CA SER A 86 9.55 -6.81 -10.82
C SER A 86 9.68 -5.29 -10.66
N SER A 87 8.78 -4.69 -9.88
CA SER A 87 8.73 -3.25 -9.69
C SER A 87 8.35 -2.88 -8.27
N ASP A 88 8.69 -1.66 -7.88
CA ASP A 88 8.17 -1.02 -6.69
C ASP A 88 7.56 0.33 -7.10
N VAL A 89 6.58 0.80 -6.35
CA VAL A 89 5.94 2.09 -6.63
C VAL A 89 6.84 3.20 -6.11
N ALA A 90 7.03 4.25 -6.90
CA ALA A 90 7.87 5.38 -6.50
C ALA A 90 7.35 6.03 -5.18
N PRO A 91 8.25 6.42 -4.25
CA PRO A 91 9.71 6.53 -4.39
C PRO A 91 10.49 5.22 -4.16
N GLY A 92 9.80 4.13 -3.84
CA GLY A 92 10.38 2.80 -3.61
C GLY A 92 11.17 2.28 -4.81
N LYS A 93 12.12 1.38 -4.53
CA LYS A 93 12.97 0.74 -5.54
C LYS A 93 13.27 -0.70 -5.16
N VAL A 94 13.24 -1.60 -6.13
CA VAL A 94 13.72 -2.98 -5.95
C VAL A 94 15.25 -2.96 -5.85
N VAL A 95 15.78 -3.38 -4.70
CA VAL A 95 17.23 -3.37 -4.43
C VAL A 95 17.84 -4.77 -4.27
N LYS A 96 17.02 -5.81 -4.14
CA LYS A 96 17.48 -7.17 -3.89
C LYS A 96 16.49 -8.20 -4.44
N TYR A 97 17.02 -9.25 -5.07
CA TYR A 97 16.28 -10.44 -5.45
C TYR A 97 16.72 -11.63 -4.59
N ILE A 98 15.77 -12.45 -4.15
CA ILE A 98 16.03 -13.68 -3.39
C ILE A 98 15.38 -14.83 -4.15
N TRP A 99 16.20 -15.74 -4.67
CA TRP A 99 15.74 -16.88 -5.45
C TRP A 99 15.74 -18.15 -4.60
N THR A 100 14.62 -18.87 -4.60
CA THR A 100 14.47 -20.14 -3.89
C THR A 100 13.77 -21.14 -4.81
N MET A 101 14.37 -22.30 -5.03
CA MET A 101 13.68 -23.43 -5.66
C MET A 101 12.82 -24.11 -4.60
N VAL A 102 11.50 -24.11 -4.80
CA VAL A 102 10.53 -24.71 -3.89
C VAL A 102 10.02 -26.05 -4.44
N PRO A 103 9.64 -27.01 -3.57
CA PRO A 103 9.04 -28.25 -4.04
C PRO A 103 7.69 -27.99 -4.72
N ILE A 104 7.33 -28.86 -5.67
CA ILE A 104 5.97 -28.89 -6.22
C ILE A 104 5.04 -29.38 -5.10
N ILE A 105 4.17 -28.51 -4.61
CA ILE A 105 3.06 -28.92 -3.75
C ILE A 105 1.93 -29.33 -4.69
N GLU A 106 1.62 -30.62 -4.74
CA GLU A 106 0.46 -31.09 -5.49
C GLU A 106 -0.79 -30.34 -5.01
N ARG A 107 -1.59 -29.80 -5.94
CA ARG A 107 -2.89 -29.22 -5.61
C ARG A 107 -3.68 -30.31 -4.87
N PRO A 108 -4.29 -30.04 -3.70
CA PRO A 108 -5.09 -31.06 -3.02
C PRO A 108 -6.10 -31.63 -4.03
N PRO A 109 -6.32 -32.95 -4.07
CA PRO A 109 -7.32 -33.52 -4.95
C PRO A 109 -8.63 -32.76 -4.71
N ILE A 110 -9.25 -32.27 -5.80
CA ILE A 110 -10.63 -31.79 -5.76
C ILE A 110 -11.45 -32.91 -5.14
N ARG A 111 -11.82 -32.77 -3.87
CA ARG A 111 -12.83 -33.63 -3.28
C ARG A 111 -14.06 -33.46 -4.17
N PRO A 112 -14.65 -34.55 -4.71
CA PRO A 112 -15.90 -34.45 -5.43
C PRO A 112 -16.87 -33.67 -4.56
N VAL A 113 -17.42 -32.57 -5.08
CA VAL A 113 -18.50 -31.86 -4.39
C VAL A 113 -19.62 -32.90 -4.27
N PRO A 114 -20.06 -33.29 -3.05
CA PRO A 114 -21.18 -34.20 -2.94
C PRO A 114 -22.38 -33.60 -3.69
N PRO A 115 -23.21 -34.42 -4.35
CA PRO A 115 -24.38 -33.90 -5.04
C PRO A 115 -25.20 -33.07 -4.05
N PHE A 116 -25.51 -31.84 -4.46
CA PHE A 116 -26.38 -30.97 -3.69
C PHE A 116 -27.75 -31.65 -3.62
N ASN A 117 -28.13 -32.20 -2.46
CA ASN A 117 -29.51 -32.59 -2.18
C ASN A 117 -30.25 -31.31 -1.75
N PRO A 118 -31.06 -30.69 -2.63
CA PRO A 118 -31.89 -29.59 -2.20
C PRO A 118 -32.84 -30.07 -1.08
N PRO A 119 -33.13 -29.24 -0.07
CA PRO A 119 -34.17 -29.57 0.89
C PRO A 119 -35.48 -29.76 0.13
N THR A 120 -36.12 -30.93 0.29
CA THR A 120 -37.48 -31.15 -0.17
C THR A 120 -38.39 -30.19 0.59
N ILE A 121 -38.78 -29.07 -0.04
CA ILE A 121 -39.82 -28.21 0.50
C ILE A 121 -41.13 -29.03 0.41
N PRO A 122 -41.79 -29.33 1.54
CA PRO A 122 -43.09 -29.97 1.48
C PRO A 122 -44.05 -29.07 0.71
N VAL A 123 -44.58 -29.55 -0.41
CA VAL A 123 -45.65 -28.84 -1.11
C VAL A 123 -46.85 -28.80 -0.16
N PRO A 124 -47.40 -27.62 0.18
CA PRO A 124 -48.60 -27.57 1.00
C PRO A 124 -49.74 -28.25 0.23
N ILE A 125 -50.26 -29.34 0.80
CA ILE A 125 -51.48 -29.99 0.35
C ILE A 125 -52.62 -28.96 0.41
N ARG A 126 -53.18 -28.60 -0.76
CA ARG A 126 -54.45 -27.86 -0.81
C ARG A 126 -55.53 -28.76 -0.21
N PRO A 127 -56.29 -28.30 0.79
CA PRO A 127 -57.45 -29.05 1.25
C PRO A 127 -58.48 -29.17 0.10
N PRO A 128 -59.24 -30.27 0.03
CA PRO A 128 -60.29 -30.43 -0.96
C PRO A 128 -61.35 -29.35 -0.75
N ILE A 129 -61.83 -28.78 -1.87
CA ILE A 129 -62.94 -27.84 -1.91
C ILE A 129 -64.19 -28.64 -1.51
N GLN A 130 -64.88 -28.24 -0.45
CA GLN A 130 -66.26 -28.68 -0.16
C GLN A 130 -67.25 -27.82 -0.93
#